data_AF-A0A484ZGY4-F1
#
_entry.id   AF-A0A484ZGY4-F1
#
_cell.length_a   1.000
_cell.length_b   1.000
_cell.length_c   1.000
_cell.angle_alpha   90.00
_cell.angle_beta   90.00
_cell.angle_gamma   90.00
#
_symmetry.space_group_name_H-M   'P 1'
#
loop_
_entity.id
_entity.type
_entity.pdbx_description
1 polymer ?
#
loop_
_entity_poly.entity_id
_entity_poly.type
_entity_poly.pdbx_seq_one_letter_code
_entity_poly.pdbx_strand_id
1 'polypeptide(L)'
;MESDKIQPRQRDITRLCIQCALLLLQHGAESTLVEQLSFRLGKALGVDNVESSISANAVVLSTVHHGHCLTSTRKNIDRGINMHMVTEVQRIVILASIDY
;
A
#
# COMPACT_ATOMS: atom_id res chain seq x y z
N MET A 1 -31.13 -9.94 7.14
CA MET A 1 -30.93 -9.95 5.67
C MET A 1 -30.06 -8.79 5.16
N GLU A 2 -29.80 -7.73 5.93
CA GLU A 2 -28.85 -6.66 5.55
C GLU A 2 -27.37 -7.09 5.67
N SER A 3 -27.04 -7.90 6.69
CA SER A 3 -25.67 -8.33 7.01
C SER A 3 -24.97 -9.15 5.91
N ASP A 4 -25.73 -9.84 5.05
CA ASP A 4 -25.18 -10.69 3.98
C ASP A 4 -24.71 -9.87 2.76
N LYS A 5 -25.24 -8.66 2.55
CA LYS A 5 -24.86 -7.79 1.43
C LYS A 5 -23.60 -6.96 1.69
N ILE A 6 -23.25 -6.77 2.96
CA ILE A 6 -22.06 -5.99 3.38
C ILE A 6 -20.77 -6.75 3.04
N GLN A 7 -20.78 -8.08 3.16
CA GLN A 7 -19.63 -8.94 2.89
C GLN A 7 -19.08 -8.87 1.45
N PRO A 8 -19.91 -8.96 0.39
CA PRO A 8 -19.42 -8.84 -0.99
C PRO A 8 -18.84 -7.45 -1.27
N ARG A 9 -19.51 -6.38 -0.84
CA ARG A 9 -19.04 -5.01 -1.08
C ARG A 9 -17.73 -4.72 -0.36
N GLN A 10 -17.62 -5.05 0.94
CA GLN A 10 -16.38 -4.88 1.70
C GLN A 10 -15.23 -5.71 1.10
N ARG A 11 -15.53 -6.91 0.60
CA ARG A 11 -14.57 -7.75 -0.11
C ARG A 11 -14.04 -7.08 -1.38
N ASP A 12 -14.91 -6.49 -2.19
CA ASP A 12 -14.50 -5.77 -3.39
C ASP A 12 -13.65 -4.54 -3.06
N ILE A 13 -14.05 -3.76 -2.04
CA ILE A 13 -13.25 -2.62 -1.57
C ILE A 13 -11.88 -3.07 -1.06
N THR A 14 -11.82 -4.13 -0.25
CA THR A 14 -10.55 -4.68 0.26
C THR A 14 -9.64 -5.12 -0.88
N ARG A 15 -10.21 -5.74 -1.93
CA ARG A 15 -9.46 -6.14 -3.13
C ARG A 15 -8.91 -4.93 -3.88
N LEU A 16 -9.70 -3.87 -4.05
CA LEU A 16 -9.25 -2.64 -4.70
C LEU A 16 -8.15 -1.94 -3.89
N CYS A 17 -8.31 -1.83 -2.57
CA CYS A 17 -7.31 -1.21 -1.69
C CYS A 17 -5.96 -1.94 -1.75
N ILE A 18 -5.97 -3.28 -1.66
CA ILE A 18 -4.71 -4.04 -1.72
C ILE A 18 -4.09 -4.04 -3.12
N GLN A 19 -4.89 -3.95 -4.18
CA GLN A 19 -4.38 -3.77 -5.54
C GLN A 19 -3.75 -2.39 -5.73
N CYS A 20 -4.36 -1.33 -5.20
CA CYS A 20 -3.79 0.01 -5.19
C CYS A 20 -2.44 0.00 -4.47
N ALA A 21 -2.37 -0.61 -3.28
CA ALA A 21 -1.14 -0.72 -2.53
C ALA A 21 -0.02 -1.44 -3.31
N LEU A 22 -0.35 -2.60 -3.92
CA LEU A 22 0.58 -3.35 -4.76
C LEU A 22 1.07 -2.57 -5.98
N LEU A 23 0.18 -1.86 -6.68
CA LEU A 23 0.56 -1.07 -7.85
C LEU A 23 1.54 0.03 -7.46
N LEU A 24 1.26 0.77 -6.38
CA LEU A 24 2.13 1.82 -5.89
C LEU A 24 3.52 1.26 -5.50
N LEU A 25 3.57 0.14 -4.76
CA LEU A 25 4.84 -0.50 -4.40
C LEU A 25 5.63 -0.99 -5.62
N GLN A 26 4.97 -1.59 -6.60
CA GLN A 26 5.63 -2.06 -7.84
C GLN A 26 6.22 -0.93 -8.67
N HIS A 27 5.78 0.31 -8.44
CA HIS A 27 6.31 1.52 -9.07
C HIS A 27 7.23 2.33 -8.15
N GLY A 28 7.66 1.75 -7.02
CA GLY A 28 8.63 2.39 -6.13
C GLY A 28 8.05 3.50 -5.27
N ALA A 29 6.73 3.56 -5.08
CA ALA A 29 6.15 4.51 -4.13
C ALA A 29 6.62 4.20 -2.70
N GLU A 30 6.90 5.25 -1.95
CA GLU A 30 7.23 5.14 -0.52
C GLU A 30 6.08 4.49 0.25
N SER A 31 6.40 3.64 1.24
CA SER A 31 5.42 2.91 2.04
C SER A 31 4.37 3.82 2.68
N THR A 32 4.77 5.01 3.15
CA THR A 32 3.86 6.02 3.71
C THR A 32 2.85 6.50 2.66
N LEU A 33 3.28 6.74 1.42
CA LEU A 33 2.37 7.11 0.34
C LEU A 33 1.41 5.97 -0.01
N VAL A 34 1.92 4.73 -0.01
CA VAL A 34 1.13 3.52 -0.26
C VAL A 34 0.02 3.34 0.78
N GLU A 35 0.36 3.48 2.06
CA GLU A 35 -0.59 3.42 3.18
C GLU A 35 -1.65 4.51 3.05
N GLN A 36 -1.24 5.77 2.83
CA GLN A 36 -2.16 6.89 2.71
C GLN A 36 -3.14 6.75 1.55
N LEU A 37 -2.66 6.35 0.37
CA LEU A 37 -3.52 6.24 -0.82
C LEU A 37 -4.45 5.03 -0.75
N SER A 38 -3.97 3.88 -0.26
CA SER A 38 -4.84 2.72 -0.04
C SER A 38 -5.90 2.98 1.04
N PHE A 39 -5.56 3.77 2.08
CA PHE A 39 -6.52 4.25 3.06
C PHE A 39 -7.57 5.18 2.47
N ARG A 40 -7.15 6.23 1.76
CA ARG A 40 -8.06 7.20 1.13
C ARG A 40 -9.00 6.52 0.13
N LEU A 41 -8.51 5.53 -0.62
CA LEU A 41 -9.33 4.75 -1.54
C LEU A 41 -10.45 4.02 -0.81
N GLY A 42 -10.15 3.28 0.26
CA GLY A 42 -11.18 2.57 1.01
C GLY A 42 -12.19 3.52 1.66
N LYS A 43 -11.73 4.61 2.27
CA LYS A 43 -12.60 5.65 2.83
C LYS A 43 -13.55 6.22 1.77
N ALA A 44 -13.04 6.51 0.56
CA ALA A 44 -13.85 7.04 -0.53
C ALA A 44 -14.90 6.03 -1.06
N LEU A 45 -14.61 4.73 -0.98
CA LEU A 45 -15.52 3.66 -1.42
C LEU A 45 -16.55 3.24 -0.34
N GLY A 46 -16.39 3.75 0.88
CA GLY A 46 -17.39 3.68 1.95
C GLY A 46 -17.04 2.77 3.13
N VAL A 47 -15.78 2.35 3.32
CA VAL A 47 -15.38 1.67 4.57
C VAL A 47 -15.05 2.68 5.68
N ASP A 48 -15.19 2.24 6.93
CA ASP A 48 -14.94 3.07 8.11
C ASP A 48 -13.45 3.30 8.32
N ASN A 49 -12.65 2.25 8.12
CA ASN A 49 -11.20 2.31 8.23
C ASN A 49 -10.50 1.39 7.22
N VAL A 50 -9.24 1.70 6.95
CA VAL A 50 -8.31 0.82 6.25
C VAL A 50 -7.01 0.84 7.04
N GLU A 51 -6.46 -0.33 7.32
CA GLU A 51 -5.19 -0.50 8.01
C GLU A 51 -4.27 -1.33 7.13
N SER A 52 -2.99 -0.98 7.06
CA SER A 52 -2.03 -1.73 6.25
C SER A 52 -0.71 -1.94 6.97
N SER A 53 -0.14 -3.13 6.80
CA SER A 53 1.24 -3.43 7.14
C SER A 53 1.98 -3.82 5.88
N ILE A 54 3.07 -3.12 5.59
CA ILE A 54 3.86 -3.28 4.38
C ILE A 54 5.24 -3.81 4.78
N SER A 55 5.66 -4.89 4.13
CA SER A 55 7.01 -5.42 4.22
C SER A 55 7.67 -5.44 2.83
N ALA A 56 8.93 -5.85 2.77
CA ALA A 56 9.63 -6.03 1.50
C ALA A 56 8.97 -7.05 0.55
N ASN A 57 8.21 -8.01 1.08
CA ASN A 57 7.67 -9.13 0.30
C ASN A 57 6.15 -9.24 0.30
N ALA A 58 5.45 -8.43 1.10
CA ALA A 58 4.02 -8.55 1.27
C ALA A 58 3.34 -7.24 1.65
N VAL A 59 2.07 -7.16 1.27
CA VAL A 59 1.11 -6.21 1.80
C VAL A 59 0.07 -7.00 2.56
N VAL A 60 -0.15 -6.64 3.82
CA VAL A 60 -1.30 -7.05 4.63
C VAL A 60 -2.20 -5.84 4.74
N LEU A 61 -3.47 -5.97 4.36
CA LEU A 61 -4.42 -4.87 4.39
C LEU A 61 -5.74 -5.34 4.98
N SER A 62 -6.25 -4.57 5.93
CA SER A 62 -7.54 -4.78 6.59
C SER A 62 -8.47 -3.63 6.25
N THR A 63 -9.72 -3.92 5.89
CA THR A 63 -10.79 -2.91 5.90
C THR A 63 -11.71 -3.16 7.08
N VAL A 64 -12.20 -2.10 7.70
CA VAL A 64 -13.21 -2.14 8.76
C VAL A 64 -14.48 -1.47 8.27
N HIS A 65 -15.61 -2.14 8.38
CA HIS A 65 -16.92 -1.61 8.00
C HIS A 65 -18.01 -2.14 8.95
N HIS A 66 -18.68 -1.26 9.67
CA HIS A 66 -19.69 -1.56 10.69
C HIS A 66 -19.24 -2.62 11.70
N GLY A 67 -18.01 -2.51 12.19
CA GLY A 67 -17.43 -3.46 13.14
C GLY A 67 -16.98 -4.79 12.53
N HIS A 68 -17.21 -5.03 11.23
CA HIS A 68 -16.66 -6.18 10.51
C HIS A 68 -15.29 -5.84 9.92
N CYS A 69 -14.31 -6.70 10.19
CA CYS A 69 -12.97 -6.59 9.63
C CYS A 69 -12.76 -7.65 8.54
N LEU A 70 -12.19 -7.24 7.41
CA LEU A 70 -11.73 -8.15 6.38
C LEU A 70 -10.25 -7.87 6.05
N THR A 71 -9.40 -8.85 6.34
CA THR A 71 -7.97 -8.79 6.05
C THR A 71 -7.65 -9.59 4.78
N SER A 72 -6.81 -9.01 3.92
CA SER A 72 -6.21 -9.67 2.78
C SER A 72 -4.69 -9.52 2.83
N THR A 73 -4.00 -10.58 2.45
CA THR A 73 -2.55 -10.57 2.26
C THR A 73 -2.23 -10.83 0.80
N ARG A 74 -1.26 -10.11 0.25
CA ARG A 74 -0.73 -10.34 -1.09
C ARG A 74 0.79 -10.27 -1.07
N LYS A 75 1.42 -11.16 -1.83
CA LYS A 75 2.86 -11.09 -2.08
C LYS A 75 3.12 -9.88 -2.98
N ASN A 76 4.02 -9.02 -2.56
CA ASN A 76 4.56 -7.98 -3.44
C ASN A 76 5.64 -8.62 -4.31
N ILE A 77 5.42 -8.64 -5.63
CA ILE A 77 6.47 -8.99 -6.58
C ILE A 77 7.18 -7.68 -6.88
N ASP A 78 8.11 -7.35 -6.00
CA ASP A 78 8.93 -6.16 -6.16
C ASP A 78 9.74 -6.28 -7.46
N ARG A 79 9.50 -5.36 -8.40
CA ARG A 79 10.40 -5.17 -9.55
C ARG A 79 11.65 -4.37 -9.15
N GLY A 80 11.66 -3.85 -7.93
CA GLY A 80 12.70 -3.02 -7.35
C GLY A 80 12.66 -1.61 -7.90
N ILE A 81 12.97 -0.64 -7.04
CA ILE A 81 13.74 0.51 -7.51
C ILE A 81 15.15 -0.01 -7.77
N ASN A 82 15.81 0.43 -8.85
CA ASN A 82 17.21 0.13 -9.07
C ASN A 82 18.04 0.85 -7.98
N MET A 83 18.11 0.25 -6.80
CA MET A 83 18.75 0.84 -5.63
C MET A 83 20.26 1.02 -5.86
N HIS A 84 20.85 0.24 -6.76
CA HIS A 84 22.22 0.46 -7.22
C HIS A 84 22.37 1.84 -7.88
N MET A 85 21.49 2.20 -8.82
CA MET A 85 21.46 3.54 -9.41
C MET A 85 21.18 4.64 -8.37
N VAL A 86 20.22 4.43 -7.47
CA VAL A 86 19.91 5.39 -6.40
C VAL A 86 21.12 5.63 -5.49
N THR A 87 21.81 4.55 -5.10
CA THR A 87 23.00 4.63 -4.24
C THR A 87 24.13 5.38 -4.93
N GLU A 88 24.34 5.16 -6.24
CA GLU A 88 25.37 5.88 -7.00
C GLU A 88 25.04 7.37 -7.12
N VAL A 89 23.78 7.73 -7.37
CA VAL A 89 23.36 9.15 -7.35
C VAL A 89 23.55 9.77 -5.97
N GLN A 90 23.17 9.06 -4.89
CA GLN A 90 23.40 9.53 -3.52
C GLN A 90 24.89 9.72 -3.22
N ARG A 91 25.76 8.81 -3.68
CA ARG A 91 27.22 8.92 -3.54
C ARG A 91 27.72 10.20 -4.24
N ILE A 92 27.28 10.46 -5.47
CA ILE A 92 27.66 11.68 -6.20
C ILE A 92 27.21 12.93 -5.44
N VAL A 93 25.96 12.95 -4.93
CA VAL A 93 25.44 14.09 -4.16
C VAL A 93 26.26 14.33 -2.89
N ILE A 94 26.60 13.27 -2.16
CA ILE A 94 27.43 13.37 -0.94
C ILE A 94 28.82 13.92 -1.28
N LEU A 95 29.49 13.36 -2.29
CA LEU A 95 30.82 13.81 -2.71
C LEU A 95 30.80 15.30 -3.11
N ALA A 96 29.84 15.69 -3.96
CA ALA A 96 29.68 17.08 -4.40
C ALA A 96 29.34 18.05 -3.26
N SER A 97 28.72 17.57 -2.17
CA SER A 97 28.38 18.39 -1.00
C SER A 97 29.55 18.59 -0.04
N ILE A 98 30.57 17.71 -0.09
CA ILE A 98 31.77 17.78 0.75
C ILE A 98 32.83 18.69 0.10
N ASP A 99 32.77 18.85 -1.22
CA ASP A 99 33.69 19.71 -2.00
C ASP A 99 33.29 21.20 -2.00
N TYR A 100 32.31 21.63 -1.18
CA TYR A 100 31.88 23.02 -0.94
C TYR A 100 32.06 23.41 0.52
#